data_AF-A0A9N9GKW3-F1
#
_entry.id   AF-A0A9N9GKW3-F1
#
_cell.length_a   1.000
_cell.length_b   1.000
_cell.length_c   1.000
_cell.angle_alpha   90.00
_cell.angle_beta   90.00
_cell.angle_gamma   90.00
#
_symmetry.space_group_name_H-M   'P 1'
#
loop_
_entity.id
_entity.type
_entity.pdbx_description
1 polymer ?
#
loop_
_entity_poly.entity_id
_entity_poly.type
_entity_poly.pdbx_seq_one_letter_code
_entity_poly.pdbx_strand_id
1 'polypeptide(L)'
;MSKENDFLHQEGEKVFCFHGKFIYEAKIVDTKYYDNPNRNPKTGLTGPHYHIHYAGWKSSWDEWVDESRVLKYDEANIEKHKQMIKSLEKKSPAIKRTVNDPCSENGRKRRKEQPNEREVIVKKSKPKEVFSVPEPLKAILYRDWQNIHIDGTLVPLPRKPTVKDIIEDYRSNRTDYNRIEENSDDGIGQEIISGLHFYFNKCLGVRLLYKGERKQYRVTRLKFEYLDNSQIFGAEHLLRLFDSSLSQETLNALKLHLSDFLK
;
A
#
# COMPACT_ATOMS: atom_id res chain seq x y z
N MET A 1 30.54 1.63 41.44
CA MET A 1 29.65 0.49 41.20
C MET A 1 28.98 0.74 39.86
N SER A 2 29.51 0.13 38.79
CA SER A 2 28.89 0.21 37.48
C SER A 2 27.59 -0.59 37.53
N LYS A 3 26.47 0.00 37.07
CA LYS A 3 25.27 -0.81 36.81
C LYS A 3 25.58 -1.64 35.57
N GLU A 4 25.60 -2.95 35.71
CA GLU A 4 25.49 -3.83 34.56
C GLU A 4 24.08 -3.61 33.99
N ASN A 5 24.03 -2.91 32.86
CA ASN A 5 22.79 -2.66 32.13
C ASN A 5 22.41 -3.97 31.43
N ASP A 6 21.72 -4.82 32.18
CA ASP A 6 21.37 -6.17 31.75
C ASP A 6 20.37 -6.11 30.57
N PHE A 7 20.72 -6.78 29.47
CA PHE A 7 19.86 -6.89 28.29
C PHE A 7 19.16 -8.25 28.33
N LEU A 8 17.83 -8.26 28.23
CA LEU A 8 17.03 -9.49 28.23
C LEU A 8 17.37 -10.43 27.05
N HIS A 9 17.93 -9.88 25.97
CA HIS A 9 18.30 -10.61 24.75
C HIS A 9 19.67 -10.19 24.22
N GLN A 10 20.34 -11.12 23.53
CA GLN A 10 21.70 -10.92 23.01
C GLN A 10 21.74 -10.64 21.50
N GLU A 11 22.83 -10.04 21.04
CA GLU A 11 23.09 -9.85 19.61
C GLU A 11 23.14 -11.19 18.87
N GLY A 12 22.47 -11.25 17.73
CA GLY A 12 22.34 -12.47 16.95
C GLY A 12 21.24 -13.44 17.43
N GLU A 13 20.60 -13.20 18.57
CA GLU A 13 19.49 -14.04 19.06
C GLU A 13 18.28 -13.96 18.11
N LYS A 14 17.60 -15.09 17.93
CA LYS A 14 16.28 -15.15 17.29
C LYS A 14 15.22 -14.75 18.31
N VAL A 15 14.38 -13.79 17.93
CA VAL A 15 13.31 -13.27 18.77
C VAL A 15 12.03 -13.12 17.94
N PHE A 16 10.90 -13.00 18.62
CA PHE A 16 9.66 -12.54 18.02
C PHE A 16 9.54 -11.04 18.27
N CYS A 17 9.26 -10.24 17.25
CA CYS A 17 9.08 -8.80 17.41
C CYS A 17 7.69 -8.36 16.93
N PHE A 18 7.03 -7.52 17.73
CA PHE A 18 5.80 -6.85 17.33
C PHE A 18 6.08 -5.79 16.28
N HIS A 19 5.36 -5.85 15.16
CA HIS A 19 5.26 -4.76 14.18
C HIS A 19 3.77 -4.46 13.94
N GLY A 20 3.33 -3.29 14.41
CA GLY A 20 1.90 -2.97 14.49
C GLY A 20 1.15 -3.93 15.43
N LYS A 21 0.12 -4.60 14.91
CA LYS A 21 -0.70 -5.59 15.65
C LYS A 21 -0.23 -7.04 15.47
N PHE A 22 0.83 -7.27 14.71
CA PHE A 22 1.32 -8.61 14.35
C PHE A 22 2.70 -8.87 14.96
N ILE A 23 3.02 -10.16 15.10
CA ILE A 23 4.27 -10.69 15.64
C ILE A 23 4.97 -11.40 14.50
N TYR A 24 6.23 -11.06 14.25
CA TYR A 24 7.06 -11.66 13.20
C TYR A 24 8.32 -12.28 13.82
N GLU A 25 8.82 -13.36 13.22
CA GLU A 25 10.17 -13.85 13.53
C GLU A 25 11.19 -12.81 13.08
N ALA A 26 12.16 -12.53 13.93
CA ALA A 26 13.18 -11.54 13.71
C ALA A 26 14.50 -11.94 14.38
N LYS A 27 15.56 -11.21 14.06
CA LYS A 27 16.90 -11.39 14.64
C LYS A 27 17.40 -10.07 15.19
N ILE A 28 18.01 -10.10 16.36
CA ILE A 28 18.71 -8.92 16.92
C ILE A 28 20.02 -8.74 16.16
N VAL A 29 20.25 -7.53 15.67
CA VAL A 29 21.44 -7.13 14.91
C VAL A 29 22.45 -6.41 15.79
N ASP A 30 21.98 -5.58 16.73
CA ASP A 30 22.78 -4.65 17.54
C ASP A 30 21.96 -4.32 18.81
N THR A 31 22.62 -4.09 19.95
CA THR A 31 21.99 -3.75 21.23
C THR A 31 22.52 -2.45 21.81
N LYS A 32 21.62 -1.60 22.32
CA LYS A 32 22.00 -0.27 22.81
C LYS A 32 21.15 0.20 23.98
N TYR A 33 21.81 0.61 25.05
CA TYR A 33 21.16 1.24 26.20
C TYR A 33 21.07 2.75 26.01
N TYR A 34 19.92 3.34 26.37
CA TYR A 34 19.70 4.79 26.34
C TYR A 34 19.44 5.32 27.75
N ASP A 35 20.43 5.97 28.36
CA ASP A 35 20.34 6.61 29.67
C ASP A 35 19.83 8.06 29.57
N ASN A 36 19.18 8.58 30.62
CA ASN A 36 18.79 9.99 30.68
C ASN A 36 20.05 10.86 30.91
N PRO A 37 20.34 11.91 30.11
CA PRO A 37 19.45 12.63 29.19
C PRO A 37 19.44 12.13 27.73
N ASN A 38 20.31 11.20 27.37
CA ASN A 38 20.45 10.62 26.02
C ASN A 38 19.33 9.61 25.72
N ARG A 39 18.09 10.11 25.57
CA ARG A 39 16.93 9.29 25.18
C ARG A 39 17.02 8.85 23.72
N ASN A 40 16.37 7.74 23.37
CA ASN A 40 16.27 7.32 21.98
C ASN A 40 15.47 8.35 21.15
N PRO A 41 16.01 8.89 20.04
CA PRO A 41 15.37 9.96 19.28
C PRO A 41 14.10 9.55 18.51
N LYS A 42 13.85 8.24 18.33
CA LYS A 42 12.64 7.73 17.65
C LYS A 42 11.53 7.34 18.62
N THR A 43 11.86 6.69 19.73
CA THR A 43 10.87 6.21 20.73
C THR A 43 10.65 7.19 21.87
N GLY A 44 11.62 8.06 22.16
CA GLY A 44 11.61 8.97 23.32
C GLY A 44 11.87 8.26 24.67
N LEU A 45 12.11 6.95 24.65
CA LEU A 45 12.30 6.11 25.82
C LEU A 45 13.77 6.00 26.23
N THR A 46 13.97 5.66 27.51
CA THR A 46 15.25 5.31 28.13
C THR A 46 15.20 3.84 28.56
N GLY A 47 16.32 3.13 28.45
CA GLY A 47 16.40 1.69 28.70
C GLY A 47 17.00 0.90 27.53
N PRO A 48 16.97 -0.44 27.60
CA PRO A 48 17.52 -1.31 26.56
C PRO A 48 16.69 -1.23 25.28
N HIS A 49 17.37 -0.96 24.17
CA HIS A 49 16.81 -0.98 22.83
C HIS A 49 17.56 -1.97 21.95
N TYR A 50 16.81 -2.62 21.08
CA TYR A 50 17.29 -3.68 20.20
C TYR A 50 17.12 -3.25 18.74
N HIS A 51 18.15 -3.41 17.91
CA HIS A 51 18.03 -3.24 16.47
C HIS A 51 17.56 -4.56 15.85
N ILE A 52 16.39 -4.54 15.22
CA ILE A 52 15.68 -5.74 14.79
C ILE A 52 15.67 -5.85 13.25
N HIS A 53 16.10 -7.00 12.74
CA HIS A 53 15.92 -7.40 11.34
C HIS A 53 14.84 -8.48 11.22
N TYR A 54 13.78 -8.22 10.48
CA TYR A 54 12.65 -9.14 10.31
C TYR A 54 12.94 -10.24 9.27
N ALA A 55 12.61 -11.49 9.60
CA ALA A 55 12.90 -12.65 8.75
C ALA A 55 12.20 -12.54 7.39
N GLY A 56 12.98 -12.50 6.31
CA GLY A 56 12.49 -12.39 4.93
C GLY A 56 12.10 -10.97 4.48
N TRP A 57 12.37 -9.95 5.30
CA TRP A 57 12.16 -8.55 4.94
C TRP A 57 13.45 -7.94 4.36
N LYS A 58 13.36 -6.76 3.72
CA LYS A 58 14.56 -6.01 3.29
C LYS A 58 15.13 -5.23 4.47
N SER A 59 16.46 -5.13 4.56
CA SER A 59 17.17 -4.36 5.60
C SER A 59 16.79 -2.87 5.69
N SER A 60 16.13 -2.32 4.67
CA SER A 60 15.51 -0.98 4.71
C SER A 60 14.36 -0.85 5.72
N TRP A 61 13.88 -1.96 6.28
CA TRP A 61 12.83 -2.02 7.30
C TRP A 61 13.35 -2.26 8.71
N ASP A 62 14.67 -2.35 8.89
CA ASP A 62 15.27 -2.61 10.20
C ASP A 62 15.04 -1.40 11.12
N GLU A 63 14.59 -1.67 12.35
CA GLU A 63 14.23 -0.62 13.30
C GLU A 63 14.80 -0.86 14.70
N TRP A 64 15.08 0.25 15.39
CA TRP A 64 15.40 0.26 16.82
C TRP A 64 14.09 0.22 17.61
N VAL A 65 13.86 -0.88 18.33
CA VAL A 65 12.68 -1.07 19.18
C VAL A 65 13.06 -1.09 20.66
N ASP A 66 12.10 -0.73 21.50
CA ASP A 66 12.15 -0.92 22.94
C ASP A 66 11.91 -2.39 23.31
N GLU A 67 12.41 -2.81 24.47
CA GLU A 67 12.24 -4.16 25.04
C GLU A 67 10.79 -4.66 25.05
N SER A 68 9.81 -3.78 25.31
CA SER A 68 8.38 -4.15 25.31
C SER A 68 7.84 -4.67 23.97
N ARG A 69 8.54 -4.42 22.86
CA ARG A 69 8.19 -4.94 21.52
C ARG A 69 8.88 -6.26 21.19
N VAL A 70 9.84 -6.71 22.00
CA VAL A 70 10.61 -7.94 21.79
C VAL A 70 10.05 -9.05 22.69
N LEU A 71 9.89 -10.23 22.13
CA LEU A 71 9.44 -11.44 22.80
C LEU A 71 10.48 -12.53 22.59
N LYS A 72 10.84 -13.21 23.68
CA LYS A 72 11.70 -14.39 23.64
C LYS A 72 11.12 -15.49 22.74
N TYR A 73 12.00 -16.26 22.10
CA TYR A 73 11.67 -17.43 21.29
C TYR A 73 11.30 -18.66 22.17
N ASP A 74 10.32 -18.48 23.05
CA ASP A 74 9.78 -19.55 23.91
C ASP A 74 8.58 -20.23 23.26
N GLU A 75 8.30 -21.48 23.63
CA GLU A 75 7.20 -22.29 23.10
C GLU A 75 5.83 -21.59 23.18
N ALA A 76 5.56 -20.87 24.28
CA ALA A 76 4.35 -20.07 24.44
C ALA A 76 4.21 -18.92 23.43
N ASN A 77 5.33 -18.34 22.98
CA ASN A 77 5.33 -17.26 21.99
C ASN A 77 5.31 -17.81 20.55
N ILE A 78 5.94 -18.98 20.31
CA ILE A 78 5.81 -19.74 19.06
C ILE A 78 4.33 -20.10 18.81
N GLU A 79 3.63 -20.63 19.83
CA GLU A 79 2.22 -21.00 19.69
C GLU A 79 1.31 -19.76 19.52
N LYS A 80 1.58 -18.63 20.18
CA LYS A 80 0.89 -17.34 19.89
C LYS A 80 1.06 -16.91 18.43
N HIS A 81 2.29 -16.95 17.90
CA HIS A 81 2.56 -16.61 16.50
C HIS A 81 1.79 -17.56 15.56
N LYS A 82 1.87 -18.88 15.80
CA LYS A 82 1.19 -19.92 15.02
C LYS A 82 -0.34 -19.82 15.07
N GLN A 83 -0.93 -19.53 16.22
CA GLN A 83 -2.37 -19.29 16.36
C GLN A 83 -2.82 -18.06 15.58
N MET A 84 -2.02 -16.99 15.60
CA MET A 84 -2.30 -15.79 14.81
C MET A 84 -2.24 -16.07 13.30
N ILE A 85 -1.22 -16.77 12.79
CA ILE A 85 -1.14 -17.18 11.38
C ILE A 85 -2.36 -18.05 11.00
N LYS A 86 -2.71 -19.05 11.83
CA LYS A 86 -3.87 -19.93 11.61
C LYS A 86 -5.20 -19.18 11.62
N SER A 87 -5.31 -18.10 12.39
CA SER A 87 -6.48 -17.20 12.41
C SER A 87 -6.59 -16.35 11.14
N LEU A 88 -5.46 -15.98 10.53
CA LEU A 88 -5.43 -15.31 9.22
C LEU A 88 -5.82 -16.26 8.08
N GLU A 89 -5.34 -17.50 8.09
CA GLU A 89 -5.62 -18.49 7.04
C GLU A 89 -7.09 -18.96 7.02
N LYS A 90 -7.74 -19.08 8.19
CA LYS A 90 -9.16 -19.44 8.29
C LYS A 90 -10.12 -18.41 7.69
N LYS A 91 -9.67 -17.19 7.35
CA LYS A 91 -10.51 -16.11 6.80
C LYS A 91 -10.63 -16.13 5.27
N SER A 92 -10.02 -17.09 4.57
CA SER A 92 -10.12 -17.24 3.11
C SER A 92 -10.83 -18.55 2.70
N PRO A 93 -12.03 -18.51 2.09
CA PRO A 93 -12.70 -19.71 1.58
C PRO A 93 -12.10 -20.20 0.25
N ALA A 94 -12.02 -21.52 0.07
CA ALA A 94 -11.39 -22.15 -1.09
C ALA A 94 -12.39 -22.41 -2.23
N ILE A 95 -12.12 -21.85 -3.42
CA ILE A 95 -12.86 -22.14 -4.65
C ILE A 95 -12.02 -23.10 -5.52
N LYS A 96 -12.56 -24.28 -5.81
CA LYS A 96 -11.97 -25.22 -6.78
C LYS A 96 -12.24 -24.72 -8.20
N ARG A 97 -11.22 -24.70 -9.06
CA ARG A 97 -11.38 -24.57 -10.53
C ARG A 97 -10.61 -25.67 -11.24
N THR A 98 -11.29 -26.32 -12.18
CA THR A 98 -10.72 -27.21 -13.19
C THR A 98 -9.90 -26.40 -14.20
N VAL A 99 -8.89 -27.03 -14.80
CA VAL A 99 -8.00 -26.41 -15.79
C VAL A 99 -7.99 -27.27 -17.04
N ASN A 100 -8.17 -26.64 -18.20
CA ASN A 100 -7.70 -27.14 -19.48
C ASN A 100 -6.63 -26.17 -20.02
N ASP A 101 -5.63 -26.76 -20.66
CA ASP A 101 -4.36 -26.24 -21.17
C ASP A 101 -4.55 -25.59 -22.59
N PRO A 102 -3.54 -25.19 -23.42
CA PRO A 102 -2.07 -25.29 -23.27
C PRO A 102 -1.21 -24.08 -23.80
N CYS A 103 0.12 -24.35 -23.95
CA CYS A 103 1.19 -23.63 -24.69
C CYS A 103 2.04 -22.58 -23.92
N SER A 104 3.38 -22.50 -24.02
CA SER A 104 4.40 -23.34 -24.71
C SER A 104 5.80 -23.20 -24.08
N GLU A 105 6.66 -24.24 -24.23
CA GLU A 105 8.15 -24.26 -24.43
C GLU A 105 9.14 -23.34 -23.63
N ASN A 106 10.42 -23.66 -23.36
CA ASN A 106 11.33 -24.81 -23.63
C ASN A 106 12.57 -24.67 -22.68
N GLY A 107 13.33 -25.73 -22.29
CA GLY A 107 14.56 -25.44 -21.48
C GLY A 107 15.50 -26.47 -20.81
N ARG A 108 15.55 -27.77 -21.14
CA ARG A 108 16.73 -28.70 -20.97
C ARG A 108 17.51 -28.87 -19.62
N LYS A 109 17.51 -30.14 -19.16
CA LYS A 109 18.67 -31.06 -18.85
C LYS A 109 19.07 -31.46 -17.40
N ARG A 110 19.07 -32.81 -17.24
CA ARG A 110 19.88 -33.75 -16.42
C ARG A 110 19.39 -34.16 -15.01
N ARG A 111 19.69 -35.43 -14.68
CA ARG A 111 19.03 -36.33 -13.71
C ARG A 111 20.08 -37.11 -12.92
N LYS A 112 19.93 -37.21 -11.59
CA LYS A 112 20.23 -38.42 -10.80
C LYS A 112 19.54 -38.39 -9.42
N GLU A 113 19.19 -39.57 -8.93
CA GLU A 113 18.40 -39.93 -7.74
C GLU A 113 19.27 -40.02 -6.45
N GLN A 114 18.82 -40.01 -5.18
CA GLN A 114 17.54 -39.79 -4.43
C GLN A 114 17.87 -39.82 -2.88
N PRO A 115 16.93 -39.73 -1.89
CA PRO A 115 15.53 -39.29 -1.83
C PRO A 115 15.24 -38.25 -0.67
N ASN A 116 13.94 -38.08 -0.39
CA ASN A 116 13.29 -37.68 0.88
C ASN A 116 12.77 -36.24 1.05
N GLU A 117 11.58 -36.16 1.66
CA GLU A 117 10.85 -34.99 2.16
C GLU A 117 10.70 -33.78 1.22
N ARG A 118 9.58 -33.78 0.48
CA ARG A 118 9.11 -32.62 -0.27
C ARG A 118 8.61 -31.54 0.70
N GLU A 119 9.49 -30.62 1.06
CA GLU A 119 9.06 -29.28 1.44
C GLU A 119 8.19 -28.73 0.31
N VAL A 120 6.88 -28.63 0.54
CA VAL A 120 5.99 -27.97 -0.39
C VAL A 120 6.30 -26.48 -0.28
N ILE A 121 7.23 -26.03 -1.13
CA ILE A 121 7.42 -24.61 -1.42
C ILE A 121 6.13 -24.14 -2.09
N VAL A 122 5.13 -23.81 -1.25
CA VAL A 122 3.94 -23.10 -1.66
C VAL A 122 4.44 -21.73 -2.10
N LYS A 123 4.76 -21.62 -3.39
CA LYS A 123 4.74 -20.36 -4.12
C LYS A 123 3.33 -19.81 -3.94
N LYS A 124 3.10 -19.07 -2.85
CA LYS A 124 1.82 -18.44 -2.54
C LYS A 124 1.45 -17.63 -3.77
N SER A 125 0.44 -18.11 -4.50
CA SER A 125 -0.18 -17.34 -5.56
C SER A 125 -0.64 -16.06 -4.90
N LYS A 126 0.01 -14.94 -5.26
CA LYS A 126 -0.41 -13.61 -4.84
C LYS A 126 -1.92 -13.51 -5.09
N PRO A 127 -2.72 -12.95 -4.17
CA PRO A 127 -4.08 -12.52 -4.50
C PRO A 127 -3.97 -11.39 -5.54
N LYS A 128 -3.82 -11.78 -6.80
CA LYS A 128 -4.32 -11.03 -7.95
C LYS A 128 -5.80 -11.39 -7.97
N GLU A 129 -6.73 -10.47 -7.73
CA GLU A 129 -6.70 -9.11 -8.24
C GLU A 129 -6.83 -8.05 -7.15
N VAL A 130 -5.69 -7.46 -6.76
CA VAL A 130 -5.68 -6.06 -6.34
C VAL A 130 -6.27 -5.22 -7.47
N PHE A 131 -7.08 -4.21 -7.17
CA PHE A 131 -7.32 -3.09 -8.10
C PHE A 131 -5.98 -2.38 -8.28
N SER A 132 -5.15 -2.92 -9.17
CA SER A 132 -3.88 -2.34 -9.52
C SER A 132 -4.17 -1.31 -10.58
N VAL A 133 -4.03 -0.03 -10.21
CA VAL A 133 -3.78 1.05 -11.18
C VAL A 133 -2.80 0.50 -12.23
N PRO A 134 -3.10 0.60 -13.54
CA PRO A 134 -2.23 0.10 -14.60
C PRO A 134 -0.78 0.52 -14.42
N GLU A 135 0.16 -0.37 -14.73
CA GLU A 135 1.58 -0.11 -14.50
C GLU A 135 2.11 1.19 -15.17
N PRO A 136 1.64 1.58 -16.38
CA PRO A 136 1.98 2.90 -16.95
C PRO A 136 1.53 4.08 -16.08
N LEU A 137 0.35 3.98 -15.46
CA LEU A 137 -0.20 5.02 -14.58
C LEU A 137 0.54 5.08 -13.23
N LYS A 138 1.02 3.94 -12.70
CA LYS A 138 1.93 3.94 -11.54
C LYS A 138 3.26 4.61 -11.83
N ALA A 139 3.82 4.41 -13.02
CA ALA A 139 5.05 5.11 -13.42
C ALA A 139 4.84 6.63 -13.47
N ILE A 140 3.67 7.10 -13.89
CA ILE A 140 3.29 8.52 -13.83
C ILE A 140 3.17 9.00 -12.38
N LEU A 141 2.53 8.24 -11.48
CA LEU A 141 2.46 8.58 -10.05
C LEU A 141 3.83 8.65 -9.39
N TYR A 142 4.74 7.71 -9.72
CA TYR A 142 6.10 7.72 -9.19
C TYR A 142 6.88 8.96 -9.66
N ARG A 143 6.78 9.31 -10.95
CA ARG A 143 7.39 10.53 -11.51
C ARG A 143 6.81 11.80 -10.87
N ASP A 144 5.48 11.86 -10.67
CA ASP A 144 4.81 12.97 -9.98
C ASP A 144 5.30 13.11 -8.53
N TRP A 145 5.45 11.99 -7.81
CA TRP A 145 6.04 11.97 -6.47
C TRP A 145 7.50 12.48 -6.47
N GLN A 146 8.32 12.05 -7.44
CA GLN A 146 9.71 12.52 -7.59
C GLN A 146 9.77 14.03 -7.84
N ASN A 147 9.00 14.53 -8.81
CA ASN A 147 8.94 15.96 -9.14
C ASN A 147 8.68 16.82 -7.89
N ILE A 148 7.80 16.37 -6.99
CA ILE A 148 7.33 17.15 -5.84
C ILE A 148 8.22 17.01 -4.61
N HIS A 149 8.83 15.84 -4.38
CA HIS A 149 9.66 15.58 -3.19
C HIS A 149 11.16 15.74 -3.42
N ILE A 150 11.63 15.52 -4.64
CA ILE A 150 13.05 15.58 -5.02
C ILE A 150 13.31 16.90 -5.75
N ASP A 151 12.59 17.16 -6.84
CA ASP A 151 12.85 18.33 -7.70
C ASP A 151 12.15 19.61 -7.23
N GLY A 152 11.28 19.52 -6.21
CA GLY A 152 10.50 20.64 -5.68
C GLY A 152 9.55 21.31 -6.69
N THR A 153 9.31 20.67 -7.84
CA THR A 153 8.55 21.20 -8.96
C THR A 153 7.06 20.97 -8.75
N LEU A 154 6.27 22.02 -8.92
CA LEU A 154 4.83 22.00 -8.69
C LEU A 154 4.04 22.11 -10.00
N VAL A 155 2.94 21.37 -10.08
CA VAL A 155 2.00 21.38 -11.21
C VAL A 155 1.33 22.76 -11.32
N PRO A 156 1.35 23.45 -12.48
CA PRO A 156 0.76 24.78 -12.61
C PRO A 156 -0.77 24.73 -12.54
N LEU A 157 -1.38 25.66 -11.80
CA LEU A 157 -2.84 25.74 -11.59
C LEU A 157 -3.39 27.07 -12.13
N PRO A 158 -4.58 27.10 -12.77
CA PRO A 158 -5.45 25.95 -13.06
C PRO A 158 -4.93 25.05 -14.19
N ARG A 159 -5.25 23.76 -14.14
CA ARG A 159 -4.85 22.78 -15.17
C ARG A 159 -5.80 22.79 -16.38
N LYS A 160 -5.28 22.26 -17.49
CA LYS A 160 -6.03 21.93 -18.71
C LYS A 160 -5.50 20.60 -19.25
N PRO A 161 -6.34 19.58 -19.50
CA PRO A 161 -7.75 19.51 -19.06
C PRO A 161 -7.88 19.50 -17.53
N THR A 162 -9.02 19.94 -17.02
CA THR A 162 -9.39 19.84 -15.60
C THR A 162 -10.02 18.48 -15.29
N VAL A 163 -10.12 18.12 -14.01
CA VAL A 163 -10.84 16.91 -13.57
C VAL A 163 -12.31 16.94 -13.99
N LYS A 164 -12.96 18.12 -14.01
CA LYS A 164 -14.31 18.26 -14.53
C LYS A 164 -14.37 17.91 -16.03
N ASP A 165 -13.44 18.43 -16.83
CA ASP A 165 -13.41 18.17 -18.28
C ASP A 165 -13.19 16.67 -18.57
N ILE A 166 -12.27 16.02 -17.84
CA ILE A 166 -11.99 14.57 -17.96
C ILE A 166 -13.22 13.72 -17.61
N ILE A 167 -13.95 14.12 -16.56
CA ILE A 167 -15.16 13.41 -16.12
C ILE A 167 -16.31 13.59 -17.12
N GLU A 168 -16.44 14.77 -17.72
CA GLU A 168 -17.48 15.04 -18.71
C GLU A 168 -17.18 14.34 -20.04
N ASP A 169 -15.93 14.34 -20.50
CA ASP A 169 -15.47 13.59 -21.69
C ASP A 169 -15.74 12.09 -21.53
N TYR A 170 -15.46 11.52 -20.36
CA TYR A 170 -15.80 10.12 -20.07
C TYR A 170 -17.32 9.86 -20.07
N ARG A 171 -18.14 10.79 -19.57
CA ARG A 171 -19.60 10.68 -19.62
C ARG A 171 -20.12 10.68 -21.05
N SER A 172 -19.60 11.55 -21.92
CA SER A 172 -19.94 11.58 -23.34
C SER A 172 -19.58 10.24 -24.00
N ASN A 173 -18.34 9.80 -23.88
CA ASN A 173 -17.86 8.54 -24.46
C ASN A 173 -18.67 7.32 -23.98
N ARG A 174 -19.06 7.28 -22.71
CA ARG A 174 -19.91 6.22 -22.13
C ARG A 174 -21.35 6.28 -22.65
N THR A 175 -21.92 7.48 -22.78
CA THR A 175 -23.28 7.67 -23.31
C THR A 175 -23.36 7.24 -24.78
N ASP A 176 -22.35 7.59 -25.59
CA ASP A 176 -22.31 7.20 -27.00
C ASP A 176 -22.05 5.70 -27.19
N TYR A 177 -21.29 5.05 -26.30
CA TYR A 177 -21.20 3.58 -26.26
C TYR A 177 -22.56 2.93 -25.92
N ASN A 178 -23.23 3.39 -24.86
CA ASN A 178 -24.51 2.84 -24.41
C ASN A 178 -25.67 3.11 -25.40
N ARG A 179 -25.56 4.08 -26.32
CA ARG A 179 -26.52 4.26 -27.41
C ARG A 179 -26.45 3.18 -28.48
N ILE A 180 -25.39 2.37 -28.50
CA ILE A 180 -25.17 1.26 -29.44
C ILE A 180 -25.70 -0.07 -28.87
N GLU A 181 -25.71 -0.23 -27.54
CA GLU A 181 -26.27 -1.39 -26.84
C GLU A 181 -27.58 -1.00 -26.09
N GLU A 182 -28.75 -1.26 -26.71
CA GLU A 182 -30.08 -0.79 -26.25
C GLU A 182 -30.55 -1.19 -24.83
N ASN A 183 -29.75 -1.90 -24.02
CA ASN A 183 -30.17 -2.41 -22.70
C ASN A 183 -29.07 -2.38 -21.64
N SER A 184 -28.67 -1.19 -21.16
CA SER A 184 -27.92 -1.04 -19.91
C SER A 184 -28.48 0.08 -19.04
N ASP A 185 -28.82 -0.23 -17.79
CA ASP A 185 -29.12 0.76 -16.74
C ASP A 185 -27.83 1.50 -16.34
N ASP A 186 -27.55 2.60 -17.03
CA ASP A 186 -26.37 3.42 -16.76
C ASP A 186 -26.54 4.35 -15.54
N GLY A 187 -27.70 4.34 -14.87
CA GLY A 187 -27.96 5.16 -13.68
C GLY A 187 -26.89 4.94 -12.60
N ILE A 188 -26.56 3.68 -12.33
CA ILE A 188 -25.50 3.27 -11.39
C ILE A 188 -24.12 3.81 -11.84
N GLY A 189 -23.84 3.79 -13.15
CA GLY A 189 -22.60 4.32 -13.71
C GLY A 189 -22.47 5.83 -13.50
N GLN A 190 -23.55 6.58 -13.74
CA GLN A 190 -23.58 8.03 -13.58
C GLN A 190 -23.56 8.46 -12.10
N GLU A 191 -24.24 7.72 -11.22
CA GLU A 191 -24.14 7.89 -9.76
C GLU A 191 -22.71 7.69 -9.26
N ILE A 192 -22.03 6.64 -9.72
CA ILE A 192 -20.62 6.37 -9.40
C ILE A 192 -19.71 7.52 -9.87
N ILE A 193 -19.89 8.01 -11.10
CA ILE A 193 -19.09 9.13 -11.64
C ILE A 193 -19.37 10.43 -10.84
N SER A 194 -20.63 10.68 -10.48
CA SER A 194 -21.04 11.82 -9.64
C SER A 194 -20.43 11.73 -8.24
N GLY A 195 -20.46 10.53 -7.63
CA GLY A 195 -19.82 10.22 -6.36
C GLY A 195 -18.31 10.41 -6.41
N LEU A 196 -17.64 10.00 -7.49
CA LEU A 196 -16.21 10.20 -7.71
C LEU A 196 -15.86 11.70 -7.78
N HIS A 197 -16.63 12.49 -8.54
CA HIS A 197 -16.47 13.95 -8.63
C HIS A 197 -16.63 14.63 -7.26
N PHE A 198 -17.69 14.29 -6.52
CA PHE A 198 -17.92 14.80 -5.16
C PHE A 198 -16.81 14.40 -4.19
N TYR A 199 -16.39 13.13 -4.22
CA TYR A 199 -15.35 12.58 -3.36
C TYR A 199 -13.98 13.22 -3.64
N PHE A 200 -13.63 13.48 -4.90
CA PHE A 200 -12.46 14.26 -5.28
C PHE A 200 -12.49 15.65 -4.66
N ASN A 201 -13.60 16.38 -4.83
CA ASN A 201 -13.76 17.74 -4.31
C ASN A 201 -13.59 17.82 -2.79
N LYS A 202 -14.11 16.83 -2.04
CA LYS A 202 -13.94 16.75 -0.58
C LYS A 202 -12.54 16.25 -0.15
N CYS A 203 -11.93 15.33 -0.89
CA CYS A 203 -10.68 14.69 -0.45
C CYS A 203 -9.41 15.44 -0.80
N LEU A 204 -9.40 16.28 -1.84
CA LEU A 204 -8.20 16.95 -2.34
C LEU A 204 -7.41 17.65 -1.22
N GLY A 205 -8.04 18.59 -0.52
CA GLY A 205 -7.43 19.37 0.56
C GLY A 205 -7.01 18.55 1.79
N VAL A 206 -7.52 17.33 1.95
CA VAL A 206 -7.27 16.48 3.13
C VAL A 206 -6.18 15.44 2.85
N ARG A 207 -6.33 14.67 1.77
CA ARG A 207 -5.55 13.45 1.50
C ARG A 207 -4.69 13.46 0.23
N LEU A 208 -5.10 14.14 -0.84
CA LEU A 208 -4.45 13.98 -2.16
C LEU A 208 -3.21 14.87 -2.37
N LEU A 209 -3.04 15.91 -1.53
CA LEU A 209 -1.95 16.88 -1.64
C LEU A 209 -0.77 16.53 -0.72
N TYR A 210 0.40 16.39 -1.33
CA TYR A 210 1.68 16.25 -0.65
C TYR A 210 2.08 17.52 0.10
N LYS A 211 3.07 17.42 0.99
CA LYS A 211 3.48 18.53 1.88
C LYS A 211 3.89 19.79 1.10
N GLY A 212 4.61 19.66 -0.02
CA GLY A 212 5.04 20.78 -0.86
C GLY A 212 3.88 21.59 -1.48
N GLU A 213 2.83 20.90 -1.92
CA GLU A 213 1.68 21.51 -2.61
C GLU A 213 0.75 22.29 -1.67
N ARG A 214 0.81 22.05 -0.35
CA ARG A 214 -0.06 22.68 0.67
C ARG A 214 0.03 24.22 0.70
N LYS A 215 1.15 24.81 0.26
CA LYS A 215 1.27 26.28 0.11
C LYS A 215 0.53 26.77 -1.14
N GLN A 216 0.74 26.09 -2.27
CA GLN A 216 0.09 26.40 -3.55
C GLN A 216 -1.44 26.24 -3.46
N TYR A 217 -1.94 25.16 -2.86
CA TYR A 217 -3.37 24.94 -2.66
C TYR A 217 -4.05 26.09 -1.90
N ARG A 218 -3.44 26.57 -0.81
CA ARG A 218 -3.98 27.71 -0.05
C ARG A 218 -4.07 28.99 -0.90
N VAL A 219 -3.01 29.34 -1.62
CA VAL A 219 -3.01 30.49 -2.53
C VAL A 219 -4.05 30.33 -3.64
N THR A 220 -4.20 29.12 -4.17
CA THR A 220 -5.14 28.83 -5.26
C THR A 220 -6.60 28.90 -4.79
N ARG A 221 -6.92 28.37 -3.60
CA ARG A 221 -8.25 28.48 -2.98
C ARG A 221 -8.64 29.92 -2.65
N LEU A 222 -7.68 30.80 -2.32
CA LEU A 222 -7.94 32.24 -2.12
C LEU A 222 -8.19 32.98 -3.44
N LYS A 223 -7.57 32.54 -4.55
CA LYS A 223 -7.78 33.12 -5.88
C LYS A 223 -9.07 32.65 -6.56
N PHE A 224 -9.47 31.42 -6.29
CA PHE A 224 -10.59 30.74 -6.95
C PHE A 224 -11.57 30.18 -5.91
N GLU A 225 -12.08 31.06 -5.05
CA GLU A 225 -12.98 30.68 -3.96
C GLU A 225 -14.30 30.06 -4.47
N TYR A 226 -14.84 30.62 -5.56
CA TYR A 226 -16.09 30.23 -6.18
C TYR A 226 -16.00 29.01 -7.11
N LEU A 227 -14.81 28.45 -7.34
CA LEU A 227 -14.62 27.26 -8.19
C LEU A 227 -14.47 26.00 -7.35
N ASP A 228 -15.00 24.90 -7.87
CA ASP A 228 -14.73 23.57 -7.32
C ASP A 228 -13.29 23.14 -7.56
N ASN A 229 -12.78 22.29 -6.68
CA ASN A 229 -11.45 21.69 -6.83
C ASN A 229 -11.31 20.93 -8.17
N SER A 230 -12.38 20.29 -8.66
CA SER A 230 -12.43 19.62 -9.95
C SER A 230 -12.24 20.54 -11.16
N GLN A 231 -12.50 21.84 -11.03
CA GLN A 231 -12.33 22.85 -12.08
C GLN A 231 -10.95 23.53 -12.07
N ILE A 232 -10.13 23.24 -11.06
CA ILE A 232 -8.81 23.86 -10.86
C ILE A 232 -7.70 22.83 -11.09
N PHE A 233 -7.91 21.61 -10.61
CA PHE A 233 -6.92 20.53 -10.61
C PHE A 233 -7.08 19.60 -11.83
N GLY A 234 -6.02 18.88 -12.17
CA GLY A 234 -5.93 18.02 -13.36
C GLY A 234 -5.80 16.52 -13.04
N ALA A 235 -5.55 15.75 -14.09
CA ALA A 235 -5.46 14.28 -14.08
C ALA A 235 -4.49 13.72 -13.03
N GLU A 236 -3.40 14.44 -12.72
CA GLU A 236 -2.37 13.98 -11.77
C GLU A 236 -2.98 13.76 -10.38
N HIS A 237 -3.84 14.68 -9.95
CA HIS A 237 -4.48 14.67 -8.65
C HIS A 237 -5.65 13.67 -8.61
N LEU A 238 -6.36 13.50 -9.73
CA LEU A 238 -7.39 12.47 -9.87
C LEU A 238 -6.78 11.08 -9.79
N LEU A 239 -5.61 10.86 -10.38
CA LEU A 239 -4.93 9.57 -10.35
C LEU A 239 -4.50 9.18 -8.93
N ARG A 240 -4.05 10.14 -8.11
CA ARG A 240 -3.77 9.92 -6.68
C ARG A 240 -5.02 9.50 -5.88
N LEU A 241 -6.23 9.82 -6.34
CA LEU A 241 -7.48 9.37 -5.69
C LEU A 241 -7.63 7.84 -5.73
N PHE A 242 -7.23 7.23 -6.86
CA PHE A 242 -7.29 5.79 -7.07
C PHE A 242 -6.20 5.01 -6.30
N ASP A 243 -5.06 5.65 -6.03
CA ASP A 243 -3.94 5.07 -5.29
C ASP A 243 -4.06 5.23 -3.76
N SER A 244 -4.59 6.38 -3.29
CA SER A 244 -4.30 6.83 -1.91
C SER A 244 -5.03 6.10 -0.77
N SER A 245 -6.35 5.82 -0.85
CA SER A 245 -7.07 5.03 0.19
C SER A 245 -8.55 4.72 -0.12
N LEU A 246 -8.91 4.20 -1.29
CA LEU A 246 -10.26 3.63 -1.47
C LEU A 246 -10.32 2.25 -0.80
N SER A 247 -11.42 1.94 -0.07
CA SER A 247 -11.58 0.60 0.54
C SER A 247 -11.52 -0.46 -0.57
N GLN A 248 -11.02 -1.66 -0.28
CA GLN A 248 -11.02 -2.77 -1.24
C GLN A 248 -12.43 -3.05 -1.78
N GLU A 249 -13.47 -2.87 -0.96
CA GLU A 249 -14.87 -3.01 -1.37
C GLU A 249 -15.29 -1.91 -2.36
N THR A 250 -14.94 -0.65 -2.05
CA THR A 250 -15.20 0.50 -2.94
C THR A 250 -14.42 0.35 -4.24
N LEU A 251 -13.16 -0.08 -4.19
CA LEU A 251 -12.35 -0.35 -5.37
C LEU A 251 -12.93 -1.48 -6.24
N ASN A 252 -13.52 -2.50 -5.63
CA ASN A 252 -14.18 -3.58 -6.38
C ASN A 252 -15.48 -3.11 -7.05
N ALA A 253 -16.30 -2.28 -6.37
CA ALA A 253 -17.47 -1.65 -6.97
C ALA A 253 -17.10 -0.67 -8.09
N LEU A 254 -16.08 0.18 -7.86
CA LEU A 254 -15.53 1.06 -8.88
C LEU A 254 -14.93 0.26 -10.04
N LYS A 255 -14.27 -0.88 -9.81
CA LYS A 255 -13.73 -1.73 -10.88
C LYS A 255 -14.83 -2.23 -11.82
N LEU A 256 -16.01 -2.59 -11.30
CA LEU A 256 -17.11 -3.09 -12.14
C LEU A 256 -17.62 -2.03 -13.13
N HIS A 257 -17.58 -0.74 -12.76
CA HIS A 257 -18.15 0.34 -13.58
C HIS A 257 -17.12 1.33 -14.15
N LEU A 258 -15.86 1.30 -13.70
CA LEU A 258 -14.78 2.22 -14.08
C LEU A 258 -13.47 1.49 -14.43
N SER A 259 -13.47 0.16 -14.66
CA SER A 259 -12.26 -0.50 -15.22
C SER A 259 -11.82 0.13 -16.54
N ASP A 260 -12.79 0.70 -17.27
CA ASP A 260 -12.66 1.31 -18.58
C ASP A 260 -12.20 2.76 -18.50
N PHE A 261 -12.41 3.43 -17.35
CA PHE A 261 -11.93 4.79 -17.08
C PHE A 261 -10.39 4.87 -16.97
N LEU A 262 -9.73 3.75 -16.69
CA LEU A 262 -8.28 3.66 -16.52
C LEU A 262 -7.56 2.91 -17.66
N LYS A 263 -8.28 2.53 -18.73
CA LYS A 263 -7.69 1.90 -19.93
C LYS A 263 -7.17 2.97 -20.90
#